data_AF-A0A1F9XXY7-F1
#
_entry.id   AF-A0A1F9XXY7-F1
#
_cell.length_a   1.000
_cell.length_b   1.000
_cell.length_c   1.000
_cell.angle_alpha   90.00
_cell.angle_beta   90.00
_cell.angle_gamma   90.00
#
_symmetry.space_group_name_H-M   'P 1'
#
loop_
_entity.id
_entity.type
_entity.pdbx_description
1 polymer ?
#
loop_
_entity_poly.entity_id
_entity_poly.type
_entity_poly.pdbx_seq_one_letter_code
_entity_poly.pdbx_strand_id
1 'polypeptide(L)'
;MTFHTANTNNTIAAERVRINSSGNVGIGTTAINGRLQIDGPNFASFWSATNNPQSAAVMAYGNILSGAHDVGASAYIGLTGHHVSNNYSLAFTGMKGTFAGTVGDVNSRLDFLTTVDNTPGIAMSIDTAGKVGIGTTAPGYTLTVAGTAWVTSSAWSGSDKRWKKDITPLQDSLSKILRLKPVGYNWRKDEFPELNFDEGRQIGFIAQEVESVIPEVVTTNKDGYKGVSYEKIVPVLTEAIQELYKQINELKAKPNAGK
;
A
#
# COMPACT_ATOMS: atom_id res chain seq x y z
N MET A 1 7.77 -4.30 46.86
CA MET A 1 8.82 -5.34 46.93
C MET A 1 9.92 -5.01 45.95
N THR A 2 11.20 -5.14 46.31
CA THR A 2 12.33 -4.90 45.38
C THR A 2 13.32 -6.06 45.45
N PHE A 3 13.89 -6.42 44.31
CA PHE A 3 14.92 -7.44 44.16
C PHE A 3 16.19 -6.78 43.64
N HIS A 4 17.32 -7.10 44.27
CA HIS A 4 18.62 -6.51 43.98
C HIS A 4 19.61 -7.60 43.59
N THR A 5 20.55 -7.29 42.70
CA THR A 5 21.71 -8.15 42.43
C THR A 5 23.00 -7.35 42.52
N ALA A 6 24.05 -8.00 43.02
CA ALA A 6 25.41 -7.50 43.01
C ALA A 6 26.24 -8.36 42.05
N ASN A 7 27.12 -7.74 41.26
CA ASN A 7 28.06 -8.49 40.44
C ASN A 7 29.24 -8.93 41.32
N THR A 8 29.95 -10.01 40.98
CA THR A 8 31.11 -10.50 41.77
C THR A 8 32.19 -9.44 42.03
N ASN A 9 32.25 -8.41 41.17
CA ASN A 9 33.22 -7.32 41.23
C ASN A 9 32.61 -5.97 41.69
N ASN A 10 31.32 -5.92 42.05
CA ASN A 10 30.65 -4.71 42.51
C ASN A 10 29.82 -5.02 43.77
N THR A 11 30.27 -4.53 44.93
CA THR A 11 29.65 -4.79 46.24
C THR A 11 28.38 -3.99 46.48
N ILE A 12 28.06 -3.01 45.63
CA ILE A 12 26.80 -2.27 45.70
C ILE A 12 25.74 -3.03 44.90
N ALA A 13 24.72 -3.52 45.60
CA ALA A 13 23.60 -4.19 44.98
C ALA A 13 22.76 -3.17 44.19
N ALA A 14 22.51 -3.46 42.91
CA ALA A 14 21.66 -2.66 42.05
C ALA A 14 20.25 -3.25 42.04
N GLU A 15 19.24 -2.38 42.10
CA GLU A 15 17.84 -2.80 41.96
C GLU A 15 17.61 -3.35 40.55
N ARG A 16 17.04 -4.54 40.45
CA ARG A 16 16.73 -5.22 39.18
C ARG A 16 15.26 -5.35 38.93
N VAL A 17 14.47 -5.59 39.98
CA VAL A 17 13.02 -5.77 39.86
C VAL A 17 12.32 -5.04 41.00
N ARG A 18 11.19 -4.39 40.71
CA ARG A 18 10.29 -3.76 41.69
C ARG A 18 8.86 -4.20 41.45
N ILE A 19 8.13 -4.43 42.52
CA ILE A 19 6.67 -4.48 42.53
C ILE A 19 6.19 -3.30 43.39
N ASN A 20 5.50 -2.33 42.81
CA ASN A 20 4.99 -1.16 43.53
C ASN A 20 3.72 -1.49 44.33
N SER A 21 3.24 -0.54 45.14
CA SER A 21 2.03 -0.70 45.98
C SER A 21 0.75 -0.94 45.18
N SER A 22 0.73 -0.56 43.90
CA SER A 22 -0.38 -0.80 42.97
C SER A 22 -0.30 -2.17 42.29
N GLY A 23 0.70 -3.00 42.61
CA GLY A 23 0.91 -4.32 42.02
C GLY A 23 1.60 -4.33 40.66
N ASN A 24 2.12 -3.18 40.20
CA ASN A 24 2.83 -3.09 38.93
C ASN A 24 4.28 -3.58 39.08
N VAL A 25 4.78 -4.31 38.09
CA VAL A 25 6.13 -4.89 38.07
C VAL A 25 7.04 -4.08 37.13
N GLY A 26 8.18 -3.60 37.65
CA GLY A 26 9.26 -2.97 36.89
C GLY A 26 10.50 -3.87 36.89
N ILE A 27 11.16 -4.03 35.75
CA ILE A 27 12.47 -4.68 35.62
C ILE A 27 13.43 -3.64 35.03
N GLY A 28 14.58 -3.41 35.65
CA GLY A 28 15.58 -2.43 35.19
C GLY A 28 15.20 -0.95 35.30
N THR A 29 14.02 -0.63 35.85
CA THR A 29 13.55 0.75 36.11
C THR A 29 12.87 0.88 37.46
N THR A 30 12.94 2.10 38.02
CA THR A 30 12.22 2.50 39.23
C THR A 30 10.97 3.33 38.93
N ALA A 31 10.80 3.84 37.70
CA ALA A 31 9.66 4.63 37.26
C ALA A 31 8.68 3.75 36.45
N ILE A 32 7.66 3.19 37.13
CA ILE A 32 6.72 2.22 36.56
C ILE A 32 5.41 2.90 36.13
N ASN A 33 5.17 2.98 34.82
CA ASN A 33 4.02 3.64 34.21
C ASN A 33 2.96 2.66 33.66
N GLY A 34 3.14 1.35 33.83
CA GLY A 34 2.20 0.31 33.39
C GLY A 34 2.22 -0.94 34.30
N ARG A 35 1.37 -1.94 34.05
CA ARG A 35 1.30 -3.15 34.90
C ARG A 35 2.59 -3.99 34.89
N LEU A 36 3.29 -4.03 33.75
CA LEU A 36 4.61 -4.65 33.58
C LEU A 36 5.46 -3.72 32.71
N GLN A 37 6.62 -3.29 33.20
CA GLN A 37 7.58 -2.46 32.48
C GLN A 37 8.99 -3.05 32.62
N ILE A 38 9.74 -3.13 31.52
CA ILE A 38 11.07 -3.74 31.48
C ILE A 38 12.04 -2.77 30.79
N ASP A 39 12.68 -1.89 31.55
CA ASP A 39 13.63 -0.90 31.01
C ASP A 39 15.04 -1.47 30.88
N GLY A 40 15.68 -1.25 29.74
CA GLY A 40 17.00 -1.77 29.40
C GLY A 40 17.26 -1.72 27.89
N PRO A 41 18.53 -1.82 27.46
CA PRO A 41 18.91 -1.64 26.05
C PRO A 41 18.28 -2.66 25.08
N ASN A 42 17.65 -3.73 25.59
CA ASN A 42 17.02 -4.79 24.81
C ASN A 42 15.60 -5.09 25.35
N PHE A 43 14.66 -4.16 25.19
CA PHE A 43 13.26 -4.33 25.62
C PHE A 43 12.65 -5.60 24.99
N ALA A 44 12.10 -6.47 25.85
CA ALA A 44 11.25 -7.64 25.60
C ALA A 44 11.22 -8.20 24.15
N SER A 45 12.31 -8.84 23.73
CA SER A 45 12.17 -9.95 22.80
C SER A 45 11.45 -11.07 23.55
N PHE A 46 10.35 -11.61 23.01
CA PHE A 46 9.91 -12.97 23.37
C PHE A 46 10.96 -13.93 22.77
N TRP A 47 12.15 -13.94 23.38
CA TRP A 47 13.31 -14.65 22.89
C TRP A 47 13.37 -16.02 23.55
N SER A 48 13.09 -17.07 22.77
CA SER A 48 13.49 -18.43 23.13
C SER A 48 14.95 -18.60 22.72
N ALA A 49 15.88 -18.38 23.65
CA ALA A 49 17.28 -18.73 23.47
C ALA A 49 17.42 -20.25 23.49
N THR A 50 17.22 -20.90 22.35
CA THR A 50 17.92 -22.17 22.11
C THR A 50 19.06 -21.86 21.16
N ASN A 51 20.22 -22.46 21.36
CA ASN A 51 21.43 -22.30 20.54
C ASN A 51 21.24 -22.96 19.14
N ASN A 52 20.02 -22.87 18.60
CA ASN A 52 19.55 -23.50 17.39
C ASN A 52 19.43 -22.43 16.31
N PRO A 53 20.11 -22.58 15.15
CA PRO A 53 20.06 -21.64 14.01
C PRO A 53 18.68 -21.49 13.34
N GLN A 54 17.59 -21.96 13.97
CA GLN A 54 16.20 -21.88 13.50
C GLN A 54 15.27 -21.08 14.44
N SER A 55 15.80 -20.36 15.42
CA SER A 55 14.97 -19.62 16.38
C SER A 55 14.43 -18.30 15.80
N ALA A 56 13.11 -18.12 15.82
CA ALA A 56 12.43 -16.86 15.48
C ALA A 56 11.92 -16.19 16.77
N ALA A 57 12.01 -14.86 16.84
CA ALA A 57 11.50 -14.07 17.96
C ALA A 57 10.54 -12.99 17.47
N VAL A 58 9.49 -12.72 18.25
CA VAL A 58 8.65 -11.53 18.10
C VAL A 58 9.31 -10.41 18.92
N MET A 59 9.70 -9.34 18.25
CA MET A 59 10.21 -8.14 18.89
C MET A 59 9.18 -7.03 18.76
N ALA A 60 8.74 -6.49 19.89
CA ALA A 60 7.91 -5.30 19.96
C ALA A 60 8.74 -4.16 20.56
N TYR A 61 9.12 -3.18 19.73
CA TYR A 61 9.91 -2.02 20.18
C TYR A 61 9.30 -0.72 19.65
N GLY A 62 9.12 0.26 20.53
CA GLY A 62 8.64 1.59 20.20
C GLY A 62 8.74 2.51 21.41
N ASN A 63 9.20 3.74 21.21
CA ASN A 63 9.17 4.77 22.23
C ASN A 63 7.71 5.25 22.38
N ILE A 64 6.92 4.59 23.23
CA ILE A 64 5.67 5.16 23.71
C ILE A 64 6.04 6.11 24.86
N LEU A 65 6.55 7.30 24.51
CA LEU A 65 6.70 8.38 25.48
C LEU A 65 5.29 8.76 25.95
N SER A 66 4.99 8.45 27.20
CA SER A 66 3.80 8.91 27.87
C SER A 66 3.81 10.44 27.93
N GLY A 67 3.14 11.11 26.97
CA GLY A 67 2.77 12.52 27.10
C GLY A 67 3.20 13.49 25.98
N ALA A 68 4.02 13.08 25.01
CA ALA A 68 4.32 13.90 23.82
C ALA A 68 4.67 13.00 22.63
N HIS A 69 3.88 13.06 21.56
CA HIS A 69 4.18 12.35 20.32
C HIS A 69 5.01 13.28 19.42
N ASP A 70 6.31 13.01 19.30
CA ASP A 70 7.13 13.68 18.30
C ASP A 70 6.80 13.11 16.90
N VAL A 71 6.71 13.98 15.90
CA VAL A 71 6.52 13.60 14.49
C VAL A 71 7.58 12.57 14.11
N GLY A 72 7.17 11.41 13.58
CA GLY A 72 8.08 10.33 13.18
C GLY A 72 8.38 9.28 14.25
N ALA A 73 7.87 9.44 15.49
CA ALA A 73 7.90 8.35 16.47
C ALA A 73 7.23 7.10 15.88
N SER A 74 7.86 5.94 16.09
CA SER A 74 7.46 4.68 15.46
C SER A 74 7.43 3.53 16.46
N ALA A 75 6.48 2.62 16.27
CA ALA A 75 6.41 1.35 16.98
C ALA A 75 6.47 0.21 15.95
N TYR A 76 7.23 -0.83 16.28
CA TYR A 76 7.47 -1.97 15.41
C TYR A 76 7.01 -3.25 16.08
N ILE A 77 6.42 -4.13 15.28
CA ILE A 77 6.24 -5.55 15.60
C ILE A 77 6.96 -6.30 14.48
N GLY A 78 8.12 -6.87 14.79
CA GLY A 78 8.95 -7.58 13.83
C GLY A 78 9.03 -9.08 14.12
N LEU A 79 9.09 -9.88 13.05
CA LEU A 79 9.63 -11.23 13.12
C LEU A 79 11.11 -11.15 12.79
N THR A 80 11.93 -11.63 13.72
CA THR A 80 13.38 -11.59 13.56
C THR A 80 13.96 -12.98 13.54
N GLY A 81 14.94 -13.19 12.66
CA GLY A 81 15.66 -14.44 12.50
C GLY A 81 17.15 -14.24 12.75
N HIS A 82 17.84 -15.32 13.09
CA HIS A 82 19.28 -15.32 13.29
C HIS A 82 20.00 -15.40 11.94
N HIS A 83 20.75 -14.35 11.56
CA HIS A 83 21.62 -14.39 10.39
C HIS A 83 22.96 -15.04 10.75
N VAL A 84 23.19 -16.26 10.25
CA VAL A 84 24.28 -17.17 10.67
C VAL A 84 25.71 -16.61 10.55
N SER A 85 25.94 -15.56 9.76
CA SER A 85 27.30 -15.02 9.56
C SER A 85 27.68 -13.87 10.51
N ASN A 86 26.72 -13.13 11.09
CA ASN A 86 27.02 -11.81 11.66
C ASN A 86 26.55 -11.61 13.12
N ASN A 87 25.95 -12.62 13.79
CA ASN A 87 25.48 -12.49 15.17
C ASN A 87 24.53 -11.28 15.42
N TYR A 88 23.75 -10.87 14.41
CA TYR A 88 22.66 -9.90 14.56
C TYR A 88 21.32 -10.53 14.18
N SER A 89 20.27 -10.16 14.94
CA SER A 89 18.88 -10.46 14.59
C SER A 89 18.40 -9.46 13.56
N LEU A 90 18.18 -9.90 12.33
CA LEU A 90 17.56 -9.07 11.30
C LEU A 90 16.05 -9.27 11.38
N ALA A 91 15.29 -8.18 11.42
CA ALA A 91 13.88 -8.22 11.07
C ALA A 91 13.79 -8.55 9.58
N PHE A 92 13.31 -9.75 9.24
CA PHE A 92 13.11 -10.14 7.84
C PHE A 92 11.71 -9.76 7.34
N THR A 93 10.76 -9.57 8.26
CA THR A 93 9.46 -8.96 7.99
C THR A 93 8.89 -8.32 9.26
N GLY A 94 8.04 -7.32 9.11
CA GLY A 94 7.40 -6.68 10.26
C GLY A 94 6.34 -5.66 9.87
N MET A 95 5.73 -5.12 10.91
CA MET A 95 4.76 -4.05 10.83
C MET A 95 5.31 -2.84 11.58
N LYS A 96 5.19 -1.65 10.99
CA LYS A 96 5.60 -0.39 11.59
C LYS A 96 4.42 0.58 11.62
N GLY A 97 3.99 0.96 12.82
CA GLY A 97 3.14 2.13 13.02
C GLY A 97 4.02 3.37 13.11
N THR A 98 3.73 4.42 12.33
CA THR A 98 4.45 5.70 12.38
C THR A 98 3.47 6.83 12.66
N PHE A 99 3.75 7.67 13.66
CA PHE A 99 3.00 8.91 13.86
C PHE A 99 3.33 9.90 12.74
N ALA A 100 2.29 10.36 12.05
CA ALA A 100 2.36 11.22 10.86
C ALA A 100 1.86 12.66 11.14
N GLY A 101 1.30 12.92 12.32
CA GLY A 101 0.78 14.22 12.73
C GLY A 101 1.72 14.98 13.68
N THR A 102 1.46 16.28 13.87
CA THR A 102 2.11 17.13 14.90
C THR A 102 1.67 16.74 16.32
N VAL A 103 2.37 17.25 17.35
CA VAL A 103 2.01 17.03 18.76
C VAL A 103 0.51 17.30 19.00
N GLY A 104 -0.24 16.27 19.42
CA GLY A 104 -1.69 16.32 19.63
C GLY A 104 -2.53 15.67 18.52
N ASP A 105 -1.90 15.28 17.42
CA ASP A 105 -2.52 14.53 16.32
C ASP A 105 -2.13 13.05 16.40
N VAL A 106 -3.13 12.16 16.31
CA VAL A 106 -2.96 10.69 16.35
C VAL A 106 -2.93 10.07 14.95
N ASN A 107 -2.89 10.91 13.90
CA ASN A 107 -2.68 10.45 12.54
C ASN A 107 -1.45 9.55 12.48
N SER A 108 -1.66 8.34 11.97
CA SER A 108 -0.62 7.35 11.84
C SER A 108 -0.77 6.60 10.54
N ARG A 109 0.35 6.08 10.05
CA ARG A 109 0.38 5.14 8.94
C ARG A 109 0.87 3.79 9.41
N LEU A 110 0.43 2.73 8.75
CA LEU A 110 0.86 1.36 9.00
C LEU A 110 1.62 0.83 7.78
N ASP A 111 2.89 0.52 7.97
CA ASP A 111 3.75 -0.05 6.93
C ASP A 111 3.98 -1.54 7.20
N PHE A 112 3.89 -2.36 6.15
CA PHE A 112 4.32 -3.75 6.12
C PHE A 112 5.66 -3.83 5.42
N LEU A 113 6.65 -4.36 6.14
CA LEU A 113 8.04 -4.43 5.69
C LEU A 113 8.37 -5.86 5.27
N THR A 114 9.06 -5.99 4.15
CA THR A 114 9.73 -7.22 3.71
C THR A 114 11.19 -6.90 3.40
N THR A 115 12.04 -7.92 3.44
CA THR A 115 13.46 -7.78 3.14
C THR A 115 13.77 -8.53 1.85
N VAL A 116 14.35 -7.82 0.88
CA VAL A 116 14.89 -8.39 -0.37
C VAL A 116 16.39 -8.07 -0.38
N ASP A 117 17.23 -9.06 -0.66
CA ASP A 117 18.69 -8.90 -0.73
C ASP A 117 19.29 -8.16 0.50
N ASN A 118 18.88 -8.57 1.70
CA ASN A 118 19.27 -7.97 2.99
C ASN A 118 18.90 -6.49 3.16
N THR A 119 18.03 -5.95 2.31
CA THR A 119 17.55 -4.57 2.38
C THR A 119 16.05 -4.57 2.75
N PRO A 120 15.69 -4.15 3.97
CA PRO A 120 14.30 -3.97 4.35
C PRO A 120 13.66 -2.84 3.54
N GLY A 121 12.46 -3.09 3.00
CA GLY A 121 11.67 -2.13 2.25
C GLY A 121 10.20 -2.20 2.65
N ILE A 122 9.46 -1.11 2.40
CA ILE A 122 8.01 -1.10 2.59
C ILE A 122 7.38 -1.76 1.36
N ALA A 123 6.77 -2.92 1.56
CA ALA A 123 6.06 -3.65 0.50
C ALA A 123 4.62 -3.15 0.36
N MET A 124 3.98 -2.81 1.47
CA MET A 124 2.62 -2.28 1.52
C MET A 124 2.52 -1.21 2.61
N SER A 125 1.74 -0.16 2.36
CA SER A 125 1.45 0.91 3.32
C SER A 125 -0.04 1.18 3.38
N ILE A 126 -0.54 1.49 4.57
CA ILE A 126 -1.87 2.06 4.80
C ILE A 126 -1.65 3.48 5.33
N ASP A 127 -2.08 4.48 4.55
CA ASP A 127 -1.88 5.89 4.92
C ASP A 127 -2.86 6.37 6.00
N THR A 128 -2.71 7.62 6.41
CA THR A 128 -3.55 8.25 7.46
C THR A 128 -5.03 8.37 7.06
N ALA A 129 -5.34 8.31 5.75
CA ALA A 129 -6.70 8.32 5.22
C ALA A 129 -7.26 6.90 5.00
N GLY A 130 -6.51 5.85 5.38
CA GLY A 130 -6.89 4.45 5.21
C GLY A 130 -6.72 3.92 3.78
N LYS A 131 -6.01 4.63 2.90
CA LYS A 131 -5.71 4.16 1.55
C LYS A 131 -4.57 3.15 1.58
N VAL A 132 -4.68 2.10 0.78
CA VAL A 132 -3.70 1.03 0.68
C VAL A 132 -2.81 1.25 -0.55
N GLY A 133 -1.50 1.34 -0.34
CA GLY A 133 -0.48 1.31 -1.38
C GLY A 133 0.29 0.00 -1.36
N ILE A 134 0.43 -0.66 -2.51
CA ILE A 134 1.34 -1.81 -2.71
C ILE A 134 2.46 -1.36 -3.63
N GLY A 135 3.71 -1.47 -3.18
CA GLY A 135 4.88 -0.91 -3.87
C GLY A 135 4.97 0.63 -3.84
N THR A 136 4.11 1.31 -3.06
CA THR A 136 4.11 2.77 -2.88
C THR A 136 3.60 3.15 -1.50
N THR A 137 4.11 4.26 -0.95
CA THR A 137 3.66 4.86 0.31
C THR A 137 2.75 6.08 0.11
N ALA A 138 2.48 6.46 -1.14
CA ALA A 138 1.68 7.64 -1.49
C ALA A 138 0.48 7.28 -2.39
N PRO A 139 -0.44 6.43 -1.94
CA PRO A 139 -1.57 5.98 -2.75
C PRO A 139 -2.49 7.14 -3.18
N GLY A 140 -2.74 7.27 -4.48
CA GLY A 140 -3.67 8.26 -5.03
C GLY A 140 -5.13 7.90 -4.78
N TYR A 141 -5.44 6.61 -4.81
CA TYR A 141 -6.78 6.02 -4.66
C TYR A 141 -6.84 5.11 -3.43
N THR A 142 -8.05 4.69 -3.02
CA THR A 142 -8.24 3.77 -1.87
C THR A 142 -7.39 2.51 -1.96
N LEU A 143 -7.15 2.00 -3.16
CA LEU A 143 -6.14 0.99 -3.44
C LEU A 143 -5.28 1.47 -4.62
N THR A 144 -3.97 1.50 -4.44
CA THR A 144 -2.99 1.79 -5.49
C THR A 144 -1.94 0.68 -5.52
N VAL A 145 -1.67 0.13 -6.71
CA VAL A 145 -0.59 -0.84 -6.93
C VAL A 145 0.42 -0.19 -7.87
N ALA A 146 1.67 -0.02 -7.42
CA ALA A 146 2.77 0.42 -8.26
C ALA A 146 3.36 -0.81 -8.97
N GLY A 147 2.89 -1.06 -10.19
CA GLY A 147 3.20 -2.23 -11.00
C GLY A 147 1.94 -3.00 -11.38
N THR A 148 2.10 -4.30 -11.66
CA THR A 148 1.03 -5.14 -12.22
C THR A 148 0.22 -5.86 -11.16
N ALA A 149 -1.11 -5.85 -11.30
CA ALA A 149 -2.04 -6.58 -10.45
C ALA A 149 -2.66 -7.76 -11.21
N TRP A 150 -2.35 -8.99 -10.80
CA TRP A 150 -2.95 -10.20 -11.37
C TRP A 150 -4.21 -10.61 -10.60
N VAL A 151 -5.36 -10.60 -11.26
CA VAL A 151 -6.65 -11.03 -10.69
C VAL A 151 -7.08 -12.32 -11.39
N THR A 152 -7.26 -13.41 -10.64
CA THR A 152 -7.54 -14.74 -11.21
C THR A 152 -8.91 -14.88 -11.85
N SER A 153 -9.84 -13.99 -11.54
CA SER A 153 -11.18 -13.94 -12.14
C SER A 153 -11.47 -12.54 -12.68
N SER A 154 -12.42 -11.81 -12.11
CA SER A 154 -12.77 -10.47 -12.58
C SER A 154 -12.90 -9.50 -11.42
N ALA A 155 -12.39 -8.29 -11.63
CA ALA A 155 -12.75 -7.16 -10.81
C ALA A 155 -14.18 -6.73 -11.17
N TRP A 156 -15.13 -6.96 -10.26
CA TRP A 156 -16.51 -6.57 -10.47
C TRP A 156 -16.67 -5.06 -10.29
N SER A 157 -17.09 -4.38 -11.36
CA SER A 157 -17.52 -2.98 -11.29
C SER A 157 -19.02 -2.93 -10.97
N GLY A 158 -19.36 -2.41 -9.79
CA GLY A 158 -20.75 -2.24 -9.36
C GLY A 158 -21.57 -1.45 -10.38
N SER A 159 -22.71 -2.00 -10.83
CA SER A 159 -23.48 -1.46 -11.97
C SER A 159 -25.00 -1.50 -11.73
N ASP A 160 -25.43 -1.66 -10.48
CA ASP A 160 -26.85 -1.75 -10.08
C ASP A 160 -27.62 -0.47 -10.45
N LYS A 161 -28.84 -0.62 -10.99
CA LYS A 161 -29.69 0.51 -11.40
C LYS A 161 -29.97 1.46 -10.24
N ARG A 162 -30.07 0.96 -8.99
CA ARG A 162 -30.33 1.77 -7.79
C ARG A 162 -29.17 2.72 -7.45
N TRP A 163 -27.98 2.44 -7.96
CA TRP A 163 -26.79 3.27 -7.75
C TRP A 163 -26.58 4.28 -8.88
N LYS A 164 -27.51 4.35 -9.84
CA LYS A 164 -27.43 5.22 -11.03
C LYS A 164 -28.62 6.17 -11.04
N LYS A 165 -28.37 7.41 -11.46
CA LYS A 165 -29.36 8.45 -11.72
C LYS A 165 -29.08 9.08 -13.08
N ASP A 166 -30.06 9.80 -13.63
CA ASP A 166 -29.91 10.56 -14.88
C ASP A 166 -29.43 9.68 -16.05
N ILE A 167 -30.03 8.49 -16.18
CA ILE A 167 -29.62 7.48 -17.17
C ILE A 167 -30.13 7.89 -18.57
N THR A 168 -29.22 8.30 -19.44
CA THR A 168 -29.50 8.59 -20.86
C THR A 168 -28.79 7.59 -21.77
N PRO A 169 -29.40 7.18 -22.90
CA PRO A 169 -28.70 6.39 -23.91
C PRO A 169 -27.46 7.11 -24.43
N LEU A 170 -26.41 6.34 -24.75
CA LEU A 170 -25.26 6.86 -25.48
C LEU A 170 -25.67 7.19 -26.92
N GLN A 171 -24.97 8.16 -27.52
CA GLN A 171 -25.17 8.61 -28.89
C GLN A 171 -23.82 9.03 -29.48
N ASP A 172 -23.72 8.96 -30.80
CA ASP A 172 -22.57 9.41 -31.57
C ASP A 172 -21.28 8.66 -31.17
N SER A 173 -21.41 7.39 -30.76
CA SER A 173 -20.25 6.62 -30.32
C SER A 173 -19.39 6.18 -31.50
N LEU A 174 -19.98 5.91 -32.66
CA LEU A 174 -19.21 5.52 -33.85
C LEU A 174 -18.23 6.63 -34.24
N SER A 175 -18.67 7.89 -34.27
CA SER A 175 -17.78 9.00 -34.62
C SER A 175 -16.66 9.19 -33.57
N LYS A 176 -16.98 9.02 -32.28
CA LYS A 176 -16.00 9.07 -31.19
C LYS A 176 -14.96 7.96 -31.34
N ILE A 177 -15.37 6.72 -31.55
CA ILE A 177 -14.46 5.58 -31.72
C ILE A 177 -13.57 5.78 -32.95
N LEU A 178 -14.10 6.26 -34.07
CA LEU A 178 -13.32 6.53 -35.28
C LEU A 178 -12.26 7.63 -35.11
N ARG A 179 -12.41 8.51 -34.11
CA ARG A 179 -11.43 9.55 -33.77
C ARG A 179 -10.33 9.06 -32.83
N LEU A 180 -10.49 7.92 -32.17
CA LEU A 180 -9.48 7.36 -31.29
C LEU A 180 -8.29 6.82 -32.11
N LYS A 181 -7.08 6.94 -31.54
CA LYS A 181 -5.84 6.52 -32.18
C LYS A 181 -5.15 5.43 -31.34
N PRO A 182 -5.33 4.14 -31.69
CA PRO A 182 -4.54 3.08 -31.07
C PRO A 182 -3.06 3.26 -31.38
N VAL A 183 -2.19 3.06 -30.39
CA VAL A 183 -0.74 3.20 -30.52
C VAL A 183 -0.02 1.99 -29.91
N GLY A 184 1.18 1.70 -30.42
CA GLY A 184 2.12 0.80 -29.77
C GLY A 184 3.26 1.59 -29.15
N TYR A 185 3.65 1.26 -27.92
CA TYR A 185 4.63 2.03 -27.15
C TYR A 185 5.51 1.13 -26.27
N ASN A 186 6.63 1.68 -25.80
CA ASN A 186 7.45 1.08 -24.76
C ASN A 186 7.40 2.00 -23.54
N TRP A 187 7.37 1.40 -22.34
CA TRP A 187 7.47 2.16 -21.11
C TRP A 187 8.85 2.79 -20.95
N ARG A 188 8.89 4.02 -20.39
CA ARG A 188 10.14 4.70 -20.02
C ARG A 188 10.64 4.19 -18.66
N LYS A 189 10.93 2.90 -18.58
CA LYS A 189 11.28 2.22 -17.31
C LYS A 189 12.57 2.76 -16.69
N ASP A 190 13.54 3.15 -17.52
CA ASP A 190 14.81 3.74 -17.07
C ASP A 190 14.63 5.15 -16.46
N GLU A 191 13.62 5.90 -16.92
CA GLU A 191 13.32 7.25 -16.43
C GLU A 191 12.41 7.24 -15.19
N PHE A 192 11.60 6.18 -15.01
CA PHE A 192 10.63 6.03 -13.93
C PHE A 192 10.69 4.63 -13.30
N PRO A 193 11.83 4.23 -12.71
CA PRO A 193 12.02 2.89 -12.17
C PRO A 193 11.06 2.55 -11.02
N GLU A 194 10.61 3.55 -10.26
CA GLU A 194 9.71 3.41 -9.11
C GLU A 194 8.28 2.98 -9.49
N LEU A 195 7.89 3.17 -10.76
CA LEU A 195 6.55 2.80 -11.25
C LEU A 195 6.44 1.32 -11.63
N ASN A 196 7.56 0.59 -11.63
CA ASN A 196 7.62 -0.86 -11.88
C ASN A 196 6.86 -1.28 -13.14
N PHE A 197 7.08 -0.56 -14.25
CA PHE A 197 6.44 -0.88 -15.52
C PHE A 197 6.84 -2.25 -16.08
N ASP A 198 5.89 -2.91 -16.74
CA ASP A 198 6.11 -4.16 -17.46
C ASP A 198 7.15 -3.99 -18.59
N GLU A 199 7.82 -5.10 -18.93
CA GLU A 199 8.77 -5.13 -20.03
C GLU A 199 8.11 -5.40 -21.39
N GLY A 200 8.81 -5.02 -22.45
CA GLY A 200 8.39 -5.28 -23.81
C GLY A 200 7.40 -4.26 -24.38
N ARG A 201 7.04 -4.47 -25.64
CA ARG A 201 6.19 -3.55 -26.41
C ARG A 201 4.72 -3.72 -26.03
N GLN A 202 4.09 -2.59 -25.75
CA GLN A 202 2.70 -2.50 -25.32
C GLN A 202 1.82 -1.95 -26.45
N ILE A 203 0.50 -2.17 -26.32
CA ILE A 203 -0.53 -1.60 -27.19
C ILE A 203 -1.57 -0.91 -26.30
N GLY A 204 -2.04 0.27 -26.72
CA GLY A 204 -3.06 1.00 -25.99
C GLY A 204 -3.35 2.36 -26.60
N PHE A 205 -3.65 3.33 -25.75
CA PHE A 205 -3.94 4.71 -26.15
C PHE A 205 -3.11 5.71 -25.35
N ILE A 206 -2.96 6.91 -25.91
CA ILE A 206 -2.47 8.08 -25.16
C ILE A 206 -3.67 8.73 -24.45
N ALA A 207 -3.64 8.77 -23.12
CA ALA A 207 -4.77 9.22 -22.31
C ALA A 207 -5.23 10.65 -22.64
N GLN A 208 -4.31 11.54 -22.95
CA GLN A 208 -4.58 12.94 -23.35
C GLN A 208 -5.34 13.01 -24.67
N GLU A 209 -5.02 12.13 -25.64
CA GLU A 209 -5.75 12.09 -26.91
C GLU A 209 -7.16 11.53 -26.70
N VAL A 210 -7.31 10.49 -25.88
CA VAL A 210 -8.62 9.92 -25.51
C VAL A 210 -9.49 10.95 -24.82
N GLU A 211 -8.93 11.73 -23.88
CA GLU A 211 -9.65 12.75 -23.12
C GLU A 211 -10.31 13.80 -24.03
N SER A 212 -9.67 14.15 -25.15
CA SER A 212 -10.22 15.09 -26.13
C SER A 212 -11.44 14.56 -26.92
N VAL A 213 -11.73 13.26 -26.81
CA VAL A 213 -12.80 12.57 -27.54
C VAL A 213 -13.85 11.99 -26.60
N ILE A 214 -13.41 11.30 -25.54
CA ILE A 214 -14.25 10.63 -24.54
C ILE A 214 -13.65 10.93 -23.14
N PRO A 215 -13.86 12.14 -22.59
CA PRO A 215 -13.27 12.52 -21.31
C PRO A 215 -13.73 11.63 -20.14
N GLU A 216 -14.90 11.01 -20.23
CA GLU A 216 -15.51 10.21 -19.15
C GLU A 216 -14.75 8.91 -18.84
N VAL A 217 -13.88 8.45 -19.75
CA VAL A 217 -13.03 7.25 -19.55
C VAL A 217 -11.63 7.59 -19.07
N VAL A 218 -11.30 8.87 -18.91
CA VAL A 218 -9.97 9.32 -18.47
C VAL A 218 -10.04 9.85 -17.05
N THR A 219 -9.06 9.49 -16.23
CA THR A 219 -8.87 10.06 -14.89
C THR A 219 -7.50 10.71 -14.80
N THR A 220 -7.35 11.67 -13.91
CA THR A 220 -6.06 12.31 -13.58
C THR A 220 -5.77 12.07 -12.11
N ASN A 221 -4.61 11.52 -11.78
CA ASN A 221 -4.21 11.31 -10.39
C ASN A 221 -3.70 12.63 -9.75
N LYS A 222 -3.39 12.57 -8.45
CA LYS A 222 -2.90 13.73 -7.67
C LYS A 222 -1.61 14.37 -8.21
N ASP A 223 -0.80 13.59 -8.95
CA ASP A 223 0.50 14.02 -9.49
C ASP A 223 0.38 14.48 -10.95
N GLY A 224 -0.84 14.51 -11.51
CA GLY A 224 -1.12 14.96 -12.88
C GLY A 224 -1.01 13.87 -13.95
N TYR A 225 -0.67 12.63 -13.58
CA TYR A 225 -0.65 11.51 -14.53
C TYR A 225 -2.07 11.05 -14.87
N LYS A 226 -2.30 10.78 -16.15
CA LYS A 226 -3.61 10.36 -16.67
C LYS A 226 -3.66 8.86 -16.91
N GLY A 227 -4.81 8.25 -16.60
CA GLY A 227 -5.10 6.85 -16.85
C GLY A 227 -6.39 6.66 -17.64
N VAL A 228 -6.48 5.59 -18.43
CA VAL A 228 -7.65 5.23 -19.23
C VAL A 228 -8.35 4.02 -18.62
N SER A 229 -9.66 4.14 -18.42
CA SER A 229 -10.57 3.08 -18.00
C SER A 229 -11.06 2.33 -19.24
N TYR A 230 -10.28 1.35 -19.69
CA TYR A 230 -10.55 0.57 -20.91
C TYR A 230 -11.90 -0.15 -20.86
N GLU A 231 -12.33 -0.59 -19.68
CA GLU A 231 -13.62 -1.24 -19.46
C GLU A 231 -14.82 -0.31 -19.75
N LYS A 232 -14.65 1.01 -19.57
CA LYS A 232 -15.70 2.00 -19.89
C LYS A 232 -15.75 2.35 -21.38
N ILE A 233 -14.74 1.95 -22.17
CA ILE A 233 -14.78 2.08 -23.63
C ILE A 233 -15.73 1.01 -24.24
N VAL A 234 -15.92 -0.12 -23.58
CA VAL A 234 -16.75 -1.24 -24.09
C VAL A 234 -18.22 -0.84 -24.37
N PRO A 235 -18.93 -0.12 -23.47
CA PRO A 235 -20.27 0.40 -23.79
C PRO A 235 -20.30 1.35 -24.99
N VAL A 236 -19.27 2.17 -25.16
CA VAL A 236 -19.14 3.10 -26.31
C VAL A 236 -18.94 2.31 -27.60
N LEU A 237 -18.08 1.28 -27.59
CA LEU A 237 -17.91 0.37 -28.72
C LEU A 237 -19.21 -0.38 -29.05
N THR A 238 -19.97 -0.78 -28.03
CA THR A 238 -21.25 -1.48 -28.20
C THR A 238 -22.25 -0.60 -28.97
N GLU A 239 -22.40 0.66 -28.57
CA GLU A 239 -23.30 1.60 -29.25
C GLU A 239 -22.78 1.96 -30.65
N ALA A 240 -21.46 2.13 -30.84
CA ALA A 240 -20.86 2.35 -32.15
C ALA A 240 -21.17 1.22 -33.15
N ILE A 241 -21.16 -0.04 -32.70
CA ILE A 241 -21.53 -1.20 -33.52
C ILE A 241 -23.03 -1.17 -33.86
N GLN A 242 -23.89 -0.74 -32.93
CA GLN A 242 -25.32 -0.58 -33.17
C GLN A 242 -25.61 0.53 -34.19
N GLU A 243 -24.92 1.67 -34.09
CA GLU A 243 -24.99 2.76 -35.09
C GLU A 243 -24.51 2.29 -36.46
N LEU A 244 -23.38 1.58 -36.52
CA LEU A 244 -22.86 1.02 -37.77
C LEU A 244 -23.85 0.03 -38.40
N TYR A 245 -24.44 -0.86 -37.61
CA TYR A 245 -25.45 -1.80 -38.10
C TYR A 245 -26.69 -1.09 -38.66
N LYS A 246 -27.14 -0.01 -37.99
CA LYS A 246 -28.24 0.83 -38.48
C LYS A 246 -27.90 1.46 -39.84
N GLN A 247 -26.73 2.06 -39.98
CA GLN A 247 -26.28 2.66 -41.24
C GLN A 247 -26.18 1.63 -42.38
N ILE A 248 -25.68 0.43 -42.09
CA ILE A 248 -25.61 -0.67 -43.07
C ILE A 248 -27.01 -1.06 -43.55
N ASN A 249 -27.98 -1.17 -42.64
CA ASN A 249 -29.35 -1.52 -43.01
C ASN A 249 -30.03 -0.40 -43.82
N GLU A 250 -29.78 0.86 -43.47
CA GLU A 250 -30.25 2.01 -44.24
C GLU A 250 -29.65 2.04 -45.66
N LEU A 251 -28.36 1.71 -45.79
CA LEU A 251 -27.70 1.58 -47.10
C LEU A 251 -28.27 0.43 -47.94
N LYS A 252 -28.55 -0.73 -47.32
CA LYS A 252 -29.16 -1.88 -48.01
C LYS A 252 -30.61 -1.64 -48.42
N ALA A 253 -31.35 -0.84 -47.65
CA ALA A 253 -32.74 -0.51 -47.93
C ALA A 253 -32.91 0.51 -49.06
N LYS A 254 -31.84 1.24 -49.43
CA LYS A 254 -31.85 2.08 -50.63
C LYS A 254 -31.76 1.17 -51.87
N PRO A 255 -32.80 1.12 -52.74
CA PRO A 255 -32.69 0.40 -54.00
C PRO A 255 -31.52 0.98 -54.79
N ASN A 256 -30.76 0.15 -55.50
CA ASN A 256 -29.75 0.61 -56.46
C ASN A 256 -30.41 1.61 -57.42
N ALA A 257 -30.19 2.90 -57.20
CA ALA A 257 -30.48 3.94 -58.17
C ALA A 257 -29.41 3.87 -59.26
N GLY A 258 -29.58 2.92 -60.18
CA GLY A 258 -28.99 2.88 -61.52
C GLY A 258 -27.48 2.68 -61.61
N LYS A 259 -27.07 1.54 -62.18
CA LYS A 259 -26.48 1.49 -63.51
C LYS A 259 -26.97 0.25 -64.24
#